data_AF-A0A352SK81-F1
#
_entry.id   AF-A0A352SK81-F1
#
_cell.length_a   1.000
_cell.length_b   1.000
_cell.length_c   1.000
_cell.angle_alpha   90.00
_cell.angle_beta   90.00
_cell.angle_gamma   90.00
#
_symmetry.space_group_name_H-M   'P 1'
#
loop_
_entity.id
_entity.type
_entity.pdbx_description
1 polymer ?
#
loop_
_entity_poly.entity_id
_entity_poly.type
_entity_poly.pdbx_seq_one_letter_code
_entity_poly.pdbx_strand_id
1 'polypeptide(L)'
;MPNSTKESVRPSARLSVARSQSLGEFSLQVVGDVVVHVENRQAYNLNLGGMSFEPYLGFELTAWTWAHLRWGLSDLVLPQEGSATWTPAVGLGIETTRVVLDYAFTDFSGYASDLGVTHRISLKVAIPELRKR
;
A
#
# COMPACT_ATOMS: atom_id res chain seq x y z
N MET A 1 0.05 40.36 6.92
CA MET A 1 1.27 39.54 7.04
C MET A 1 0.94 38.16 6.51
N PRO A 2 1.64 37.60 5.50
CA PRO A 2 1.44 36.21 5.12
C PRO A 2 2.08 35.34 6.21
N ASN A 3 1.26 34.55 6.91
CA ASN A 3 1.75 33.60 7.90
C ASN A 3 2.43 32.44 7.16
N SER A 4 3.76 32.42 7.16
CA SER A 4 4.53 31.23 6.82
C SER A 4 4.45 30.27 8.00
N THR A 5 3.43 29.41 8.00
CA THR A 5 3.32 28.34 8.98
C THR A 5 4.40 27.32 8.64
N LYS A 6 5.42 27.23 9.49
CA LYS A 6 6.53 26.28 9.33
C LYS A 6 5.97 24.87 9.52
N GLU A 7 5.83 24.14 8.43
CA GLU A 7 5.37 22.75 8.47
C GLU A 7 6.47 21.90 9.13
N SER A 8 6.10 21.23 10.23
CA SER A 8 7.02 20.40 11.01
C SER A 8 6.57 18.95 10.87
N VAL A 9 7.30 18.17 10.08
CA VAL A 9 7.09 16.72 9.94
C VAL A 9 7.83 16.02 11.06
N ARG A 10 7.11 15.31 11.93
CA ARG A 10 7.72 14.53 13.01
C ARG A 10 8.18 13.16 12.51
N PRO A 11 9.10 12.49 13.23
CA PRO A 11 9.58 11.17 12.84
C PRO A 11 8.46 10.13 12.82
N SER A 12 8.65 9.14 11.95
CA SER A 12 7.87 7.91 11.89
C SER A 12 8.78 6.69 11.82
N ALA A 13 8.25 5.54 12.23
CA ALA A 13 8.92 4.24 12.14
C ALA A 13 7.97 3.23 11.51
N ARG A 14 8.47 2.32 10.67
CA ARG A 14 7.69 1.22 10.11
C ARG A 14 8.29 -0.10 10.56
N LEU A 15 7.45 -1.00 11.05
CA LEU A 15 7.78 -2.40 11.29
C LEU A 15 7.00 -3.25 10.28
N SER A 16 7.69 -4.20 9.65
CA SER A 16 7.13 -5.06 8.61
C SER A 16 7.46 -6.51 8.90
N VAL A 17 6.47 -7.39 8.72
CA VAL A 17 6.66 -8.85 8.71
C VAL A 17 6.08 -9.42 7.43
N ALA A 18 6.84 -10.30 6.79
CA ALA A 18 6.42 -10.96 5.57
C ALA A 18 6.60 -12.47 5.68
N ARG A 19 5.67 -13.23 5.09
CA ARG A 19 5.78 -14.67 4.95
C ARG A 19 5.39 -15.07 3.54
N SER A 20 6.22 -15.88 2.91
CA SER A 20 5.96 -16.46 1.60
C SER A 20 5.83 -17.97 1.70
N GLN A 21 4.90 -18.52 0.91
CA GLN A 21 4.68 -19.96 0.77
C GLN A 21 4.57 -20.28 -0.72
N SER A 22 5.28 -21.31 -1.16
CA SER A 22 5.16 -21.85 -2.52
C SER A 22 4.14 -22.98 -2.54
N LEU A 23 3.27 -22.96 -3.55
CA LEU A 23 2.19 -23.92 -3.80
C LEU A 23 2.27 -24.39 -5.26
N GLY A 24 3.36 -25.10 -5.61
CA GLY A 24 3.61 -25.56 -6.97
C GLY A 24 3.88 -24.40 -7.93
N GLU A 25 2.98 -24.21 -8.89
CA GLU A 25 3.06 -23.11 -9.88
C GLU A 25 2.66 -21.75 -9.30
N PHE A 26 2.13 -21.73 -8.08
CA PHE A 26 1.72 -20.52 -7.38
C PHE A 26 2.66 -20.21 -6.21
N SER A 27 2.75 -18.94 -5.85
CA SER A 27 3.32 -18.49 -4.58
C SER A 27 2.41 -17.47 -3.93
N LEU A 28 2.12 -17.67 -2.64
CA LEU A 28 1.39 -16.73 -1.83
C LEU A 28 2.34 -16.03 -0.88
N GLN A 29 2.38 -14.70 -0.93
CA GLN A 29 3.04 -13.85 0.03
C GLN A 29 1.99 -13.07 0.83
N VAL A 30 2.20 -13.01 2.14
CA VAL A 30 1.42 -12.18 3.06
C VAL A 30 2.37 -11.24 3.76
N VAL A 31 2.00 -9.96 3.83
CA VAL A 31 2.77 -8.90 4.47
C VAL A 31 1.86 -8.17 5.45
N GLY A 32 2.37 -7.93 6.66
CA GLY A 32 1.75 -7.05 7.64
C GLY A 32 2.72 -5.95 8.02
N ASP A 33 2.27 -4.70 7.92
CA ASP A 33 3.03 -3.54 8.34
C ASP A 33 2.31 -2.79 9.46
N VAL A 34 3.07 -2.14 10.33
CA VAL A 34 2.58 -1.11 11.23
C VAL A 34 3.50 0.09 11.13
N VAL A 35 2.95 1.24 10.79
CA VAL A 35 3.66 2.52 10.82
C VAL A 35 3.27 3.26 12.11
N VAL A 36 4.27 3.67 12.87
CA VAL A 36 4.13 4.47 14.08
C VAL A 36 4.55 5.88 13.76
N HIS A 37 3.64 6.84 13.93
CA HIS A 37 3.92 8.25 13.81
C HIS A 37 3.94 8.89 15.20
N VAL A 38 4.94 9.73 15.48
CA VAL A 38 5.00 10.53 16.74
C VAL A 38 4.13 11.80 16.63
N GLU A 39 3.03 11.68 15.90
CA GLU A 39 1.99 12.67 15.69
C GLU A 39 0.67 12.04 16.11
N ASN A 40 -0.08 12.73 16.96
CA ASN A 40 -1.43 12.32 17.34
C ASN A 40 -2.41 12.63 16.19
N ARG A 41 -2.26 11.92 15.06
CA ARG A 41 -3.09 12.11 13.87
C ARG A 41 -4.49 11.56 14.17
N GLN A 42 -5.49 12.43 14.12
CA GLN A 42 -6.86 12.12 14.55
C GLN A 42 -7.72 11.49 13.45
N ALA A 43 -7.29 11.50 12.18
CA ALA A 43 -8.18 11.22 11.06
C ALA A 43 -8.25 9.75 10.62
N TYR A 44 -7.20 8.92 10.82
CA TYR A 44 -7.13 7.58 10.21
C TYR A 44 -6.45 6.50 11.08
N ASN A 45 -6.23 6.74 12.38
CA ASN A 45 -5.22 5.99 13.13
C ASN A 45 -5.72 5.51 14.51
N LEU A 46 -5.18 4.37 14.92
CA LEU A 46 -5.18 3.94 16.32
C LEU A 46 -4.27 4.88 17.11
N ASN A 47 -4.82 5.64 18.05
CA ASN A 47 -4.04 6.61 18.84
C ASN A 47 -3.75 6.08 20.24
N LEU A 48 -2.48 6.15 20.66
CA LEU A 48 -2.05 5.88 22.03
C LEU A 48 -1.23 7.08 22.55
N GLY A 49 -1.89 7.98 23.27
CA GLY A 49 -1.29 9.22 23.74
C GLY A 49 -0.89 10.15 22.59
N GLY A 50 0.40 10.45 22.47
CA GLY A 50 0.95 11.33 21.42
C GLY A 50 1.33 10.62 20.12
N MET A 51 1.12 9.31 20.04
CA MET A 51 1.50 8.47 18.89
C MET A 51 0.28 7.92 18.18
N SER A 52 0.42 7.72 16.88
CA SER A 52 -0.60 7.13 16.03
C SER A 52 -0.05 5.94 15.26
N PHE A 53 -0.87 4.90 15.11
CA PHE A 53 -0.52 3.62 14.51
C PHE A 53 -1.37 3.38 13.27
N GLU A 54 -0.71 3.11 12.15
CA GLU A 54 -1.30 2.85 10.84
C GLU A 54 -0.95 1.40 10.43
N PRO A 55 -1.87 0.45 10.63
CA PRO A 55 -1.67 -0.93 10.18
C PRO A 55 -1.95 -1.08 8.68
N TYR A 56 -1.19 -1.94 8.02
CA TYR A 56 -1.44 -2.35 6.63
C TYR A 56 -1.35 -3.86 6.53
N LEU A 57 -2.20 -4.43 5.68
CA LEU A 57 -2.14 -5.85 5.32
C LEU A 57 -2.07 -5.98 3.80
N GLY A 58 -1.18 -6.81 3.32
CA GLY A 58 -0.95 -7.06 1.90
C GLY A 58 -0.86 -8.54 1.58
N PHE A 59 -1.40 -8.92 0.44
CA PHE A 59 -1.39 -10.27 -0.10
C PHE A 59 -0.95 -10.21 -1.55
N GLU A 60 -0.03 -11.09 -1.94
CA GLU A 60 0.36 -11.28 -3.34
C GLU A 60 0.29 -12.76 -3.69
N LEU A 61 -0.54 -13.08 -4.68
CA LEU A 61 -0.54 -14.37 -5.35
C LEU A 61 0.23 -14.23 -6.67
N THR A 62 1.35 -14.93 -6.77
CA THR A 62 2.11 -15.06 -8.01
C THR A 62 1.78 -16.38 -8.68
N ALA A 63 1.51 -16.38 -9.98
CA ALA A 63 1.29 -17.56 -10.80
C ALA A 63 2.36 -17.65 -11.90
N TRP A 64 2.91 -18.84 -12.11
CA TRP A 64 3.94 -19.13 -13.13
C TRP A 64 5.13 -18.18 -13.12
N THR A 65 5.44 -17.55 -11.98
CA THR A 65 6.51 -16.55 -11.79
C THR A 65 6.34 -15.22 -12.52
N TRP A 66 5.31 -15.02 -13.33
CA TRP A 66 5.15 -13.82 -14.17
C TRP A 66 3.84 -13.07 -13.98
N ALA A 67 2.79 -13.74 -13.49
CA ALA A 67 1.48 -13.11 -13.24
C ALA A 67 1.32 -12.85 -11.75
N HIS A 68 0.97 -11.62 -11.38
CA HIS A 68 0.83 -11.19 -10.00
C HIS A 68 -0.58 -10.66 -9.77
N LEU A 69 -1.21 -11.11 -8.70
CA LEU A 69 -2.49 -10.61 -8.24
C LEU A 69 -2.32 -10.18 -6.79
N ARG A 70 -2.64 -8.91 -6.52
CA ARG A 70 -2.36 -8.25 -5.24
C ARG A 70 -3.64 -7.74 -4.63
N TRP A 71 -3.74 -7.86 -3.31
CA TRP A 71 -4.80 -7.25 -2.52
C TRP A 71 -4.20 -6.63 -1.27
N GLY A 72 -4.75 -5.51 -0.84
CA GLY A 72 -4.31 -4.82 0.36
C GLY A 72 -5.45 -4.17 1.11
N LEU A 73 -5.24 -3.99 2.41
CA LEU A 73 -6.09 -3.23 3.30
C LEU A 73 -5.22 -2.16 3.98
N SER A 74 -5.64 -0.91 3.90
CA SER A 74 -5.00 0.24 4.53
C SER A 74 -6.02 1.11 5.29
N ASP A 75 -5.51 2.14 5.96
CA ASP A 75 -6.29 3.25 6.50
C ASP A 75 -7.46 2.79 7.39
N LEU A 76 -7.13 2.02 8.43
CA LEU A 76 -8.10 1.57 9.42
C LEU A 76 -8.72 2.75 10.18
N VAL A 77 -9.98 3.05 9.88
CA VAL A 77 -10.76 4.05 10.60
C VAL A 77 -11.60 3.37 11.68
N LEU A 78 -11.44 3.82 12.93
CA LEU A 78 -12.21 3.37 14.09
C LEU A 78 -13.02 4.55 14.65
N PRO A 79 -14.27 4.74 14.18
CA PRO A 79 -15.11 5.83 14.67
C PRO A 79 -15.56 5.56 16.12
N GLN A 80 -15.84 6.63 16.89
CA GLN A 80 -16.36 6.50 18.26
C GLN A 80 -17.73 5.81 18.31
N GLU A 81 -18.52 5.98 17.25
CA GLU A 81 -19.79 5.28 17.02
C GLU A 81 -19.77 4.73 15.59
N GLY A 82 -19.95 3.41 15.43
CA GLY A 82 -19.98 2.74 14.13
C GLY A 82 -19.02 1.55 14.01
N SER A 83 -18.87 1.05 12.78
CA SER A 83 -18.00 -0.10 12.46
C SER A 83 -16.63 0.37 11.98
N ALA A 84 -15.60 -0.42 12.31
CA ALA A 84 -14.28 -0.25 11.75
C ALA A 84 -14.33 -0.34 10.22
N THR A 85 -13.67 0.60 9.54
CA THR A 85 -13.62 0.66 8.07
C THR A 85 -12.18 0.56 7.60
N TRP A 86 -11.95 -0.18 6.51
CA TRP A 86 -10.66 -0.30 5.84
C TRP A 86 -10.78 0.19 4.41
N THR A 87 -9.71 0.76 3.89
CA THR A 87 -9.57 1.09 2.48
C THR A 87 -8.96 -0.11 1.75
N PRO A 88 -9.71 -0.77 0.84
CA PRO A 88 -9.17 -1.87 0.07
C PRO A 88 -8.41 -1.37 -1.16
N ALA A 89 -7.40 -2.16 -1.55
CA ALA A 89 -6.69 -2.02 -2.80
C ALA A 89 -6.59 -3.37 -3.50
N VAL A 90 -6.68 -3.38 -4.84
CA VAL A 90 -6.46 -4.56 -5.68
C VAL A 90 -5.50 -4.18 -6.81
N GLY A 91 -4.62 -5.09 -7.19
CA GLY A 91 -3.71 -4.88 -8.30
C GLY A 91 -3.43 -6.15 -9.10
N LEU A 92 -3.07 -5.95 -10.35
CA LEU A 92 -2.65 -6.97 -11.30
C LEU A 92 -1.30 -6.56 -11.86
N GLY A 93 -0.39 -7.52 -11.94
CA GLY A 93 0.95 -7.34 -12.48
C GLY A 93 1.27 -8.42 -13.50
N ILE A 94 1.95 -8.04 -14.57
CA ILE A 94 2.54 -8.96 -15.53
C ILE A 94 4.02 -8.58 -15.66
N GLU A 95 4.88 -9.56 -15.42
CA GLU A 95 6.32 -9.42 -15.52
C GLU A 95 6.86 -10.29 -16.65
N THR A 96 7.68 -9.70 -17.51
CA THR A 96 8.50 -10.39 -18.49
C THR A 96 9.96 -10.04 -18.25
N THR A 97 10.90 -10.68 -18.96
CA THR A 97 12.33 -10.39 -18.81
C THR A 97 12.71 -8.92 -19.03
N ARG A 98 11.89 -8.13 -19.74
CA ARG A 98 12.21 -6.72 -20.07
C ARG A 98 11.13 -5.73 -19.67
N VAL A 99 9.91 -6.18 -19.41
CA VAL A 99 8.76 -5.31 -19.19
C VAL A 99 8.02 -5.77 -17.96
N VAL A 100 7.75 -4.83 -17.05
CA VAL A 100 6.82 -5.01 -15.93
C VAL A 100 5.69 -4.02 -16.10
N LEU A 101 4.46 -4.53 -16.14
CA LEU A 101 3.24 -3.74 -16.19
C LEU A 101 2.42 -4.03 -14.94
N ASP A 102 2.15 -3.00 -14.16
CA ASP A 102 1.27 -3.08 -13.00
C ASP A 102 0.08 -2.15 -13.17
N TYR A 103 -1.09 -2.65 -12.80
CA TYR A 103 -2.31 -1.89 -12.68
C TYR A 103 -2.86 -2.08 -11.27
N ALA A 104 -3.22 -1.00 -10.59
CA ALA A 104 -3.81 -1.02 -9.26
C ALA A 104 -5.02 -0.10 -9.18
N PHE A 105 -5.93 -0.46 -8.29
CA PHE A 105 -7.22 0.16 -8.07
C PHE A 105 -7.47 0.18 -6.57
N THR A 106 -7.77 1.36 -6.01
CA THR A 106 -7.93 1.57 -4.57
C THR A 106 -9.07 2.53 -4.29
N ASP A 107 -9.47 2.60 -3.02
CA ASP A 107 -10.45 3.56 -2.50
C ASP A 107 -11.86 3.36 -3.07
N PHE A 108 -12.27 2.09 -3.15
CA PHE A 108 -13.55 1.66 -3.72
C PHE A 108 -14.54 1.13 -2.70
N SER A 109 -14.18 1.14 -1.41
CA SER A 109 -15.13 0.90 -0.33
C SER A 109 -14.82 1.79 0.87
N GLY A 110 -15.85 2.40 1.46
CA GLY A 110 -15.74 3.21 2.67
C GLY A 110 -16.14 4.67 2.47
N TYR A 111 -16.18 5.43 3.56
CA TYR A 111 -16.50 6.87 3.61
C TYR A 111 -15.57 7.76 2.75
N ALA A 112 -14.41 7.24 2.33
CA ALA A 112 -13.45 7.91 1.45
C ALA A 112 -13.82 7.83 -0.05
N SER A 113 -14.77 6.96 -0.45
CA SER A 113 -15.23 6.83 -1.84
C SER A 113 -15.88 8.09 -2.42
N ASP A 114 -16.23 9.09 -1.60
CA ASP A 114 -16.75 10.37 -2.08
C ASP A 114 -15.74 11.13 -2.96
N LEU A 115 -14.44 10.81 -2.86
CA LEU A 115 -13.37 11.38 -3.69
C LEU A 115 -13.14 10.60 -5.00
N GLY A 116 -13.84 9.49 -5.19
CA GLY A 116 -13.75 8.64 -6.37
C GLY A 116 -12.66 7.58 -6.30
N VAL A 117 -12.73 6.64 -7.24
CA VAL A 117 -11.81 5.51 -7.32
C VAL A 117 -10.46 5.96 -7.88
N THR A 118 -9.37 5.56 -7.22
CA THR A 118 -8.02 5.83 -7.71
C THR A 118 -7.51 4.66 -8.56
N HIS A 119 -7.11 4.96 -9.79
CA HIS A 119 -6.47 4.02 -10.72
C HIS A 119 -5.00 4.37 -10.91
N ARG A 120 -4.10 3.38 -10.75
CA ARG A 120 -2.66 3.54 -10.96
C ARG A 120 -2.18 2.56 -12.00
N ILE A 121 -1.58 3.06 -13.08
CA ILE A 121 -0.87 2.25 -14.08
C ILE A 121 0.62 2.54 -13.93
N SER A 122 1.45 1.51 -13.92
CA SER A 122 2.91 1.62 -13.81
C SER A 122 3.57 0.70 -14.84
N LEU A 123 4.50 1.25 -15.61
CA LEU A 123 5.24 0.53 -16.65
C LEU A 123 6.73 0.69 -16.40
N LYS A 124 7.45 -0.42 -16.34
CA LYS A 124 8.91 -0.46 -16.28
C LYS A 124 9.44 -1.20 -17.51
N VAL A 125 10.40 -0.60 -18.20
CA VAL A 125 11.06 -1.19 -19.37
C VAL A 125 12.56 -1.21 -19.15
N ALA A 126 13.17 -2.39 -19.22
CA ALA A 126 14.62 -2.55 -19.22
C ALA A 126 15.17 -2.29 -20.62
N ILE A 127 16.04 -1.29 -20.75
CA ILE A 127 16.72 -0.97 -22.01
C ILE A 127 18.05 -1.74 -22.03
N PRO A 128 18.32 -2.59 -23.04
CA PRO A 128 19.60 -3.25 -23.18
C PRO A 128 20.72 -2.23 -23.39
N GLU A 129 21.91 -2.47 -22.83
CA GLU A 129 23.08 -1.64 -23.14
C GLU A 129 23.32 -1.59 -24.65
N LEU A 130 23.33 -0.38 -25.20
CA LEU A 130 23.82 -0.13 -26.56
C LEU A 130 25.33 -0.39 -26.54
N ARG A 131 25.75 -1.59 -26.95
CA ARG A 131 27.16 -1.89 -27.18
C ARG A 131 27.66 -0.97 -28.29
N LYS A 132 28.34 0.13 -27.93
CA LYS A 132 29.08 0.96 -28.88
C LYS A 132 30.11 0.06 -29.56
N ARG A 133 29.97 -0.11 -30.88
CA ARG A 133 31.00 -0.71 -31.74
C ARG A 133 32.16 0.25 -31.92
#